data_AF-A0A0M3KKF5-F1
#
_entry.id   AF-A0A0M3KKF5-F1
#
_cell.length_a   1.000
_cell.length_b   1.000
_cell.length_c   1.000
_cell.angle_alpha   90.00
_cell.angle_beta   90.00
_cell.angle_gamma   90.00
#
_symmetry.space_group_name_H-M   'P 1'
#
loop_
_entity.id
_entity.type
_entity.pdbx_description
1 polymer ?
#
loop_
_entity_poly.entity_id
_entity_poly.type
_entity_poly.pdbx_seq_one_letter_code
_entity_poly.pdbx_strand_id
1 'polypeptide(L)' 'LNGSAEDLIEAFTQLQNQSWIDVGTRAVFIEFSAYNAQTNLFAVIQLMLEMPPYGSFVI' A
#
# COMPACT_ATOMS: atom_id res chain seq x y z
N LEU A 1 -8.16 -2.27 3.49
CA LEU A 1 -8.03 -2.89 4.83
C LEU A 1 -8.88 -2.07 5.80
N ASN A 2 -9.64 -2.73 6.66
CA ASN A 2 -10.54 -2.06 7.61
C ASN A 2 -10.12 -2.45 9.03
N GLY A 3 -10.19 -1.51 9.97
CA GLY A 3 -9.82 -1.75 11.36
C GLY A 3 -9.23 -0.51 12.01
N SER A 4 -8.89 -0.64 13.29
CA SER A 4 -8.11 0.37 14.01
C SER A 4 -6.70 0.46 13.44
N ALA A 5 -5.94 1.48 13.83
CA ALA A 5 -4.54 1.58 13.45
C ALA A 5 -3.72 0.36 13.91
N GLU A 6 -4.06 -0.21 15.07
CA GLU A 6 -3.41 -1.39 15.62
C GLU A 6 -3.66 -2.63 14.75
N ASP A 7 -4.91 -2.86 14.35
CA ASP A 7 -5.28 -3.97 13.46
C ASP A 7 -4.57 -3.88 12.11
N LEU A 8 -4.43 -2.67 11.58
CA LEU A 8 -3.71 -2.42 10.32
C LEU A 8 -2.22 -2.72 10.46
N ILE A 9 -1.59 -2.28 11.55
CA ILE A 9 -0.18 -2.56 11.84
C ILE A 9 0.04 -4.07 11.95
N GLU A 10 -0.86 -4.78 12.63
CA GLU A 10 -0.77 -6.24 12.73
C GLU A 10 -0.89 -6.89 11.34
N ALA A 11 -1.88 -6.49 10.53
CA ALA A 11 -2.05 -7.02 9.18
C ALA A 11 -0.81 -6.81 8.29
N PHE A 12 -0.21 -5.61 8.31
CA PHE A 12 1.03 -5.34 7.58
C PHE A 12 2.21 -6.15 8.12
N THR A 13 2.28 -6.36 9.43
CA THR A 13 3.32 -7.20 10.05
C THR A 13 3.18 -8.65 9.61
N GLN A 14 1.96 -9.19 9.55
CA GLN A 14 1.70 -10.54 9.06
C GLN A 14 2.09 -10.69 7.58
N LEU A 15 1.72 -9.72 6.73
CA LEU A 15 2.14 -9.70 5.33
C LEU A 15 3.66 -9.70 5.19
N GLN A 16 4.35 -8.86 5.96
CA GLN A 16 5.81 -8.80 5.97
C GLN A 16 6.44 -10.15 6.38
N ASN A 17 5.91 -10.79 7.42
CA ASN A 17 6.38 -12.11 7.89
C ASN A 17 6.17 -13.21 6.83
N GLN A 18 5.17 -13.07 5.96
CA GLN A 18 4.89 -13.99 4.86
C GLN A 18 5.72 -13.68 3.60
N SER A 19 6.60 -12.67 3.64
CA SER A 19 7.36 -12.23 2.47
C SER A 19 6.45 -11.93 1.27
N TRP A 20 5.34 -11.24 1.52
CA TRP A 20 4.33 -10.88 0.51
C TRP A 20 4.87 -10.06 -0.67
N ILE A 21 6.02 -9.40 -0.49
CA ILE A 21 6.81 -8.78 -1.54
C ILE A 21 8.10 -9.57 -1.70
N ASP A 22 8.29 -10.15 -2.89
CA ASP A 22 9.40 -11.02 -3.23
C ASP A 22 9.95 -10.74 -4.64
N VAL A 23 10.90 -11.55 -5.10
CA VAL A 23 11.52 -11.45 -6.44
C VAL A 23 10.52 -11.66 -7.59
N GLY A 24 9.40 -12.33 -7.32
CA GLY A 24 8.31 -12.54 -8.29
C GLY A 24 7.36 -11.35 -8.38
N THR A 25 7.35 -10.47 -7.38
CA THR A 25 6.44 -9.33 -7.32
C THR A 25 6.89 -8.26 -8.32
N ARG A 26 6.01 -7.90 -9.26
CA ARG A 26 6.31 -6.94 -10.34
C ARG A 26 5.81 -5.54 -10.08
N ALA A 27 4.72 -5.41 -9.34
CA ALA A 27 4.19 -4.13 -8.93
C ALA A 27 3.37 -4.28 -7.64
N VAL A 28 3.35 -3.23 -6.84
CA VAL A 28 2.46 -3.10 -5.68
C VAL A 28 1.60 -1.85 -5.89
N PHE A 29 0.29 -2.01 -5.68
CA PHE A 29 -0.68 -0.94 -5.80
C PHE A 29 -1.32 -0.69 -4.42
N ILE A 30 -1.31 0.55 -3.98
CA ILE A 30 -2.00 0.99 -2.77
C ILE A 30 -2.99 2.07 -3.16
N GLU A 31 -4.26 1.78 -2.96
CA GLU A 31 -5.37 2.67 -3.31
C GLU A 31 -6.16 3.02 -2.06
N PHE A 32 -6.40 4.31 -1.86
CA PHE A 32 -7.28 4.79 -0.82
C PHE A 32 -7.90 6.13 -1.22
N SER A 33 -9.01 6.45 -0.57
CA SER A 33 -9.68 7.73 -0.73
C SER A 33 -9.73 8.48 0.59
N ALA A 34 -9.54 9.79 0.52
CA ALA A 34 -9.64 10.68 1.67
C ALA A 34 -10.73 11.72 1.41
N TYR A 35 -11.56 11.98 2.42
CA TYR A 35 -12.55 13.03 2.40
C TYR A 35 -12.19 14.12 3.40
N ASN A 36 -12.17 15.37 2.94
CA ASN A 36 -12.00 16.54 3.77
C ASN A 36 -13.36 17.20 4.01
N ALA A 37 -13.90 17.05 5.22
CA ALA A 37 -15.20 17.60 5.58
C ALA A 37 -15.22 19.13 5.66
N GLN A 38 -14.09 19.79 5.92
CA GLN A 38 -14.01 21.24 6.05
C GLN A 38 -14.18 21.94 4.69
N THR A 39 -13.58 21.39 3.63
CA THR A 39 -13.68 21.93 2.26
C THR A 39 -14.68 21.16 1.38
N ASN A 40 -15.29 20.09 1.89
CA ASN A 40 -16.16 19.17 1.16
C ASN A 40 -15.49 18.62 -0.11
N LEU A 41 -14.22 18.27 -0.01
CA LEU A 41 -13.44 17.71 -1.12
C LEU A 41 -13.18 16.23 -0.90
N PHE A 42 -13.24 15.46 -1.98
CA PHE A 42 -12.90 14.05 -2.02
C PHE A 42 -11.65 13.85 -2.88
N ALA A 43 -10.67 13.11 -2.36
CA ALA A 43 -9.44 12.76 -3.06
C ALA A 43 -9.36 11.24 -3.20
N VAL A 44 -8.96 10.79 -4.39
CA VAL A 44 -8.60 9.39 -4.65
C VAL A 44 -7.11 9.36 -4.91
N ILE A 45 -6.39 8.52 -4.16
CA ILE A 45 -4.94 8.39 -4.24
C ILE A 45 -4.61 6.96 -4.64
N GLN A 46 -3.79 6.83 -5.68
CA GLN A 46 -3.23 5.57 -6.14
C GLN A 46 -1.70 5.69 -6.09
N LEU A 47 -1.07 4.84 -5.30
CA LEU A 47 0.38 4.68 -5.24
C LEU A 47 0.75 3.40 -5.99
N MET A 48 1.69 3.52 -6.93
CA MET A 48 2.21 2.41 -7.71
C MET A 48 3.71 2.29 -7.48
N LEU A 49 4.15 1.11 -7.06
CA LEU A 49 5.56 0.76 -6.92
C LEU A 49 5.90 -0.33 -7.92
N GLU A 50 6.77 -0.04 -8.88
CA GLU A 50 7.23 -1.02 -9.86
C GLU A 50 8.54 -1.70 -9.40
N MET A 51 8.62 -3.02 -9.63
CA MET A 51 9.77 -3.84 -9.30
C MET A 51 10.37 -4.47 -10.57
N PRO A 52 11.50 -3.94 -11.04
CA PRO A 52 12.27 -4.51 -12.12
C PRO A 52 12.81 -5.91 -11.79
N PRO A 53 13.07 -6.74 -12.82
CA PRO A 53 13.64 -8.09 -12.63
C PRO A 53 14.96 -8.16 -11.87
N TYR A 54 15.71 -7.06 -11.80
CA TYR A 54 17.00 -6.97 -11.11
C TYR A 54 16.89 -6.48 -9.67
N GLY A 55 15.67 -6.28 -9.15
CA GLY A 55 15.40 -6.06 -7.72
C GLY A 55 15.58 -4.63 -7.20
N SER A 56 15.83 -3.63 -8.05
CA SER A 56 15.93 -2.23 -7.62
C SER A 56 14.62 -1.50 -7.87
N PHE A 57 13.97 -1.01 -6.81
CA PHE A 57 12.77 -0.17 -6.91
C PHE A 57 13.04 1.06 -7.78
N VAL A 58 12.18 1.29 -8.77
CA VAL A 58 12.18 2.55 -9.54
C VAL A 58 11.05 3.40 -8.97
N ILE A 59 11.42 4.57 -8.44
CA ILE A 59 10.51 5.60 -7.90
C ILE A 59 10.44 6.73 -8.91
#